data_AF-A0A0Q6FQ82-F1
#
_entry.id   AF-A0A0Q6FQ82-F1
#
_cell.length_a   1.000
_cell.length_b   1.000
_cell.length_c   1.000
_cell.angle_alpha   90.00
_cell.angle_beta   90.00
_cell.angle_gamma   90.00
#
_symmetry.space_group_name_H-M   'P 1'
#
loop_
_entity.id
_entity.type
_entity.pdbx_description
1 polymer ?
#
loop_
_entity_poly.entity_id
_entity_poly.type
_entity_poly.pdbx_seq_one_letter_code
_entity_poly.pdbx_strand_id
1 'polypeptide(L)'
;MRHRRFTTVTTLTVTGSLLLAACGGGGGGAVDDQSADVGLNLEGLPVVDTKITLTFGGTKSALAPDYGDMELVQQWEKDTNIAIDWTNLPEQVYAEKKNLMLAGDSLPDVLYNTGLSDAEIVQNGSNGTLLPLEDLIEEYAPTLSAILEERPDIRAALTDSEGHIYTLPSVEELGILQYPNFLYINKAWLDALGLAMPTTVEEYHAALEAFKTQDPNGNGKADEIPLSFRTDSFCANPHDLVAALGGQPENNDHRIVRDGKVQFTASTDEYRAGIEGLSEWYSQGLIDPESFSQDDVAYLSKGKAETPVLGSFFWWELEEMVGDDRAGDYAMLGVLEGVDGERLASVANNQEISRGAMAITRANAYPAATMRWADRLYDPVMSAQASWGPLGVTLEEDADGMLVQIPAAEGESEGERRQKVAPGGPKITTAEDFETVVAPEPRAKVRQDLVEEYYAPYAANEAYPPVLLSTDELDRTSFVVTDINSLVKEKFASWIVEGTVGAEWDGYVSTLESMGVDDVTATYQQAYDRFQQGGA
;
A
#
# COMPACT_ATOMS: atom_id res chain seq x y z
N MET A 1 90.30 -24.15 -3.59
CA MET A 1 90.76 -22.78 -3.25
C MET A 1 89.51 -21.90 -3.20
N ARG A 2 89.02 -21.47 -2.01
CA ARG A 2 89.17 -20.10 -1.45
C ARG A 2 89.04 -19.03 -2.57
N HIS A 3 88.05 -18.14 -2.61
CA HIS A 3 87.54 -17.27 -1.55
C HIS A 3 86.08 -16.80 -1.78
N ARG A 4 85.37 -16.56 -0.68
CA ARG A 4 84.16 -15.72 -0.56
C ARG A 4 84.49 -14.24 -0.82
N ARG A 5 83.52 -13.46 -1.32
CA ARG A 5 83.22 -12.10 -0.83
C ARG A 5 81.81 -11.63 -1.22
N PHE A 6 81.18 -10.99 -0.23
CA PHE A 6 79.87 -10.33 -0.20
C PHE A 6 79.83 -9.06 -1.06
N THR A 7 78.65 -8.71 -1.56
CA THR A 7 78.22 -7.30 -1.69
C THR A 7 76.70 -7.22 -1.46
N THR A 8 76.31 -6.13 -0.81
CA THR A 8 75.09 -5.91 -0.03
C THR A 8 74.26 -4.81 -0.71
N VAL A 9 72.93 -5.02 -0.81
CA VAL A 9 71.81 -4.04 -0.73
C VAL A 9 71.70 -2.96 -1.82
N THR A 10 70.53 -2.85 -2.46
CA THR A 10 69.51 -1.80 -2.19
C THR A 10 68.22 -2.10 -2.96
N THR A 11 67.15 -2.34 -2.21
CA THR A 11 65.75 -2.42 -2.65
C THR A 11 65.23 -0.99 -2.89
N LEU A 12 64.65 -0.72 -4.07
CA LEU A 12 63.86 0.49 -4.31
C LEU A 12 62.46 0.05 -4.75
N THR A 13 61.52 0.06 -3.81
CA THR A 13 60.10 -0.20 -4.03
C THR A 13 59.49 1.10 -4.56
N VAL A 14 59.07 1.11 -5.83
CA VAL A 14 58.30 2.23 -6.41
C VAL A 14 56.83 1.91 -6.21
N THR A 15 56.22 2.58 -5.24
CA THR A 15 54.77 2.63 -5.04
C THR A 15 54.20 3.58 -6.10
N GLY A 16 53.56 3.02 -7.13
CA GLY A 16 52.84 3.77 -8.16
C GLY A 16 51.36 3.78 -7.84
N SER A 17 50.86 4.87 -7.27
CA SER A 17 49.45 5.15 -7.05
C SER A 17 48.74 5.31 -8.41
N LEU A 18 47.84 4.39 -8.74
CA LEU A 18 46.89 4.56 -9.84
C LEU A 18 45.62 5.18 -9.29
N LEU A 19 45.59 6.51 -9.28
CA LEU A 19 44.35 7.30 -9.24
C LEU A 19 43.69 7.16 -10.61
N LEU A 20 42.69 6.28 -10.72
CA LEU A 20 41.75 6.28 -11.83
C LEU A 20 40.72 7.39 -11.57
N ALA A 21 41.01 8.57 -12.10
CA ALA A 21 40.01 9.61 -12.30
C ALA A 21 39.07 9.17 -13.44
N ALA A 22 37.91 8.64 -13.08
CA ALA A 22 36.78 8.52 -13.99
C ALA A 22 35.96 9.81 -13.90
N CYS A 23 36.15 10.69 -14.88
CA CYS A 23 35.20 11.78 -15.16
C CYS A 23 34.31 11.32 -16.32
N GLY A 24 33.01 11.23 -16.06
CA GLY A 24 31.99 10.84 -17.04
C GLY A 24 30.57 11.27 -16.66
N GLY A 25 30.39 12.55 -16.27
CA GLY A 25 29.17 13.35 -16.40
C GLY A 25 27.78 12.75 -16.11
N GLY A 26 27.28 13.01 -14.90
CA GLY A 26 25.87 13.01 -14.50
C GLY A 26 25.81 13.45 -13.03
N GLY A 27 25.13 14.55 -12.72
CA GLY A 27 25.21 15.19 -11.40
C GLY A 27 24.39 14.46 -10.34
N GLY A 28 25.04 13.58 -9.57
CA GLY A 28 24.52 13.04 -8.31
C GLY A 28 25.51 13.32 -7.19
N GLY A 29 25.03 13.82 -6.05
CA GLY A 29 25.86 14.21 -4.91
C GLY A 29 26.62 13.03 -4.31
N ALA A 30 27.83 12.77 -4.79
CA ALA A 30 28.71 11.76 -4.23
C ALA A 30 29.12 12.17 -2.80
N VAL A 31 28.70 11.38 -1.81
CA VAL A 31 29.17 11.50 -0.44
C VAL A 31 30.50 10.75 -0.31
N ASP A 32 31.44 11.32 0.45
CA ASP A 32 32.70 10.66 0.80
C ASP A 32 32.43 9.58 1.85
N ASP A 33 32.34 8.32 1.43
CA ASP A 33 31.97 7.19 2.29
C ASP A 33 33.13 6.77 3.21
N GLN A 34 32.90 6.86 4.52
CA GLN A 34 33.86 6.51 5.58
C GLN A 34 33.67 5.09 6.15
N SER A 35 32.79 4.28 5.56
CA SER A 35 32.48 2.92 6.04
C SER A 35 33.73 2.02 6.10
N ALA A 36 34.65 2.16 5.14
CA ALA A 36 35.91 1.41 5.13
C ALA A 36 36.81 1.75 6.34
N ASP A 37 36.77 2.99 6.82
CA ASP A 37 37.61 3.47 7.94
C ASP A 37 37.21 2.84 9.28
N VAL A 38 35.98 2.35 9.38
CA VAL A 38 35.44 1.69 10.59
C VAL A 38 35.42 0.16 10.47
N GLY A 39 36.03 -0.39 9.42
CA GLY A 39 36.14 -1.83 9.20
C GLY A 39 34.82 -2.46 8.74
N LEU A 40 34.26 -1.97 7.63
CA LEU A 40 33.08 -2.55 6.98
C LEU A 40 33.30 -4.01 6.61
N ASN A 41 32.41 -4.88 7.08
CA ASN A 41 32.32 -6.28 6.69
C ASN A 41 31.21 -6.44 5.64
N LEU A 42 31.59 -6.88 4.42
CA LEU A 42 30.62 -7.15 3.35
C LEU A 42 29.73 -8.37 3.65
N GLU A 43 30.24 -9.30 4.44
CA GLU A 43 29.55 -10.54 4.82
C GLU A 43 29.60 -10.74 6.33
N GLY A 44 28.58 -11.41 6.88
CA GLY A 44 28.52 -11.74 8.30
C GLY A 44 28.22 -10.56 9.23
N LEU A 45 28.41 -10.79 10.52
CA LEU A 45 28.21 -9.83 11.60
C LEU A 45 29.46 -9.79 12.50
N PRO A 46 29.81 -8.63 13.09
CA PRO A 46 29.11 -7.34 12.97
C PRO A 46 29.32 -6.65 11.61
N VAL A 47 28.44 -5.73 11.23
CA VAL A 47 28.51 -4.97 9.97
C VAL A 47 29.78 -4.10 9.93
N VAL A 48 30.18 -3.55 11.08
CA VAL A 48 31.44 -2.81 11.23
C VAL A 48 32.24 -3.29 12.43
N ASP A 49 33.56 -3.30 12.30
CA ASP A 49 34.45 -3.68 13.41
C ASP A 49 34.47 -2.61 14.51
N THR A 50 34.45 -1.32 14.12
CA THR A 50 34.41 -0.19 15.04
C THR A 50 33.00 0.33 15.15
N LYS A 51 32.45 0.34 16.38
CA LYS A 51 31.10 0.82 16.63
C LYS A 51 30.92 2.26 16.19
N ILE A 52 29.89 2.50 15.38
CA ILE A 52 29.45 3.83 14.93
C ILE A 52 28.06 4.17 15.49
N THR A 53 27.68 5.44 15.38
CA THR A 53 26.33 5.91 15.69
C THR A 53 25.78 6.65 14.47
N LEU A 54 24.59 6.26 14.03
CA LEU A 54 23.82 6.92 12.98
C LEU A 54 22.58 7.58 13.58
N THR A 55 22.09 8.63 12.95
CA THR A 55 20.87 9.36 13.30
C THR A 55 19.75 8.96 12.36
N PHE A 56 18.65 8.42 12.90
CA PHE A 56 17.49 8.00 12.12
C PHE A 56 16.31 8.89 12.47
N GLY A 57 15.68 9.51 11.47
CA GLY A 57 14.47 10.31 11.64
C GLY A 57 13.28 9.66 10.95
N GLY A 58 12.10 9.70 11.57
CA GLY A 58 10.90 9.17 10.89
C GLY A 58 9.61 9.09 11.68
N THR A 59 8.69 8.25 11.23
CA THR A 59 7.41 8.05 11.92
C THR A 59 7.49 6.89 12.91
N LYS A 60 6.56 6.88 13.87
CA LYS A 60 6.19 5.70 14.67
C LYS A 60 4.69 5.69 14.95
N SER A 61 4.14 4.52 15.29
CA SER A 61 2.80 4.45 15.88
C SER A 61 2.75 5.26 17.18
N ALA A 62 1.59 5.87 17.47
CA ALA A 62 1.34 6.54 18.75
C ALA A 62 1.47 5.59 19.96
N LEU A 63 1.23 4.29 19.77
CA LEU A 63 1.38 3.26 20.81
C LEU A 63 2.81 2.74 20.95
N ALA A 64 3.68 3.01 19.99
CA ALA A 64 5.05 2.52 20.02
C ALA A 64 5.87 3.25 21.11
N PRO A 65 6.71 2.52 21.87
CA PRO A 65 7.72 3.15 22.72
C PRO A 65 8.73 3.92 21.86
N ASP A 66 9.73 4.51 22.50
CA ASP A 66 10.87 5.01 21.74
C ASP A 66 11.60 3.80 21.14
N TYR A 67 11.98 3.89 19.86
CA TYR A 67 12.49 2.72 19.13
C TYR A 67 13.75 2.14 19.78
N GLY A 68 14.60 2.95 20.40
CA GLY A 68 15.76 2.48 21.17
C GLY A 68 15.42 1.59 22.38
N ASP A 69 14.18 1.62 22.87
CA ASP A 69 13.70 0.76 23.96
C ASP A 69 13.08 -0.55 23.45
N MET A 70 12.89 -0.71 22.14
CA MET A 70 12.37 -1.95 21.55
C MET A 70 13.43 -3.05 21.55
N GLU A 71 13.02 -4.25 21.97
CA GLU A 71 13.92 -5.40 22.07
C GLU A 71 14.61 -5.74 20.73
N LEU A 72 13.84 -5.74 19.63
CA LEU A 72 14.37 -6.03 18.30
C LEU A 72 15.42 -4.99 17.84
N VAL A 73 15.17 -3.70 18.13
CA VAL A 73 16.09 -2.61 17.79
C VAL A 73 17.38 -2.70 18.61
N GLN A 74 17.27 -3.02 19.92
CA GLN A 74 18.45 -3.25 20.76
C GLN A 74 19.26 -4.47 20.30
N GLN A 75 18.60 -5.48 19.75
CA GLN A 75 19.27 -6.63 19.15
C GLN A 75 20.02 -6.21 17.87
N TRP A 76 19.41 -5.41 17.00
CA TRP A 76 20.08 -4.88 15.80
C TRP A 76 21.37 -4.14 16.12
N GLU A 77 21.39 -3.31 17.16
CA GLU A 77 22.61 -2.60 17.57
C GLU A 77 23.71 -3.58 18.02
N LYS A 78 23.37 -4.57 18.84
CA LYS A 78 24.32 -5.58 19.34
C LYS A 78 24.91 -6.42 18.21
N ASP A 79 24.08 -6.79 17.25
CA ASP A 79 24.46 -7.61 16.10
C ASP A 79 25.42 -6.88 15.18
N THR A 80 25.18 -5.59 14.93
CA THR A 80 25.77 -4.88 13.79
C THR A 80 26.92 -3.96 14.17
N ASN A 81 27.10 -3.65 15.46
CA ASN A 81 27.93 -2.54 15.93
C ASN A 81 27.49 -1.16 15.38
N ILE A 82 26.23 -1.02 14.96
CA ILE A 82 25.67 0.27 14.54
C ILE A 82 24.62 0.67 15.58
N ALA A 83 24.94 1.66 16.41
CA ALA A 83 23.97 2.28 17.28
C ALA A 83 23.13 3.31 16.50
N ILE A 84 21.86 3.42 16.85
CA ILE A 84 20.94 4.34 16.17
C ILE A 84 20.38 5.32 17.20
N ASP A 85 20.59 6.61 16.94
CA ASP A 85 19.94 7.70 17.65
C ASP A 85 18.63 8.04 16.92
N TRP A 86 17.51 7.64 17.54
CA TRP A 86 16.19 7.69 16.93
C TRP A 86 15.47 9.00 17.23
N THR A 87 15.06 9.70 16.18
CA THR A 87 14.13 10.84 16.23
C THR A 87 12.83 10.49 15.52
N ASN A 88 12.04 9.60 16.13
CA ASN A 88 10.74 9.18 15.59
C ASN A 88 9.59 9.96 16.21
N LEU A 89 8.70 10.46 15.37
CA LEU A 89 7.52 11.21 15.76
C LEU A 89 6.25 10.40 15.47
N PRO A 90 5.20 10.53 16.29
CA PRO A 90 3.89 10.01 15.91
C PRO A 90 3.50 10.52 14.52
N GLU A 91 2.89 9.65 13.71
CA GLU A 91 2.62 9.89 12.27
C GLU A 91 2.07 11.28 11.95
N GLN A 92 1.02 11.72 12.66
CA GLN A 92 0.41 13.05 12.46
C GLN A 92 1.40 14.19 12.73
N VAL A 93 2.22 14.07 13.78
CA VAL A 93 3.23 15.07 14.14
C VAL A 93 4.38 15.05 13.14
N TYR A 94 4.73 13.88 12.62
CA TYR A 94 5.74 13.76 11.57
C TYR A 94 5.26 14.42 10.28
N ALA A 95 4.02 14.19 9.85
CA ALA A 95 3.44 14.78 8.64
C ALA A 95 3.53 16.32 8.63
N GLU A 96 3.30 16.96 9.79
CA GLU A 96 3.42 18.42 9.94
C GLU A 96 4.87 18.93 9.86
N LYS A 97 5.86 18.10 10.21
CA LYS A 97 7.26 18.50 10.35
C LYS A 97 8.17 18.01 9.23
N LYS A 98 7.75 16.99 8.48
CA LYS A 98 8.53 16.30 7.45
C LYS A 98 9.15 17.26 6.44
N ASN A 99 8.35 18.16 5.87
CA ASN A 99 8.82 19.12 4.87
C ASN A 99 9.86 20.11 5.42
N LEU A 100 9.71 20.53 6.69
CA LEU A 100 10.70 21.39 7.33
C LEU A 100 12.01 20.64 7.60
N MET A 101 11.92 19.36 7.99
CA MET A 101 13.09 18.52 8.19
C MET A 101 13.85 18.29 6.88
N LEU A 102 13.16 17.95 5.79
CA LEU A 102 13.76 17.74 4.46
C LEU A 102 14.40 19.00 3.89
N ALA A 103 13.85 20.18 4.20
CA ALA A 103 14.39 21.47 3.77
C ALA A 103 15.50 22.03 4.68
N GLY A 104 15.69 21.46 5.88
CA GLY A 104 16.60 21.97 6.90
C GLY A 104 18.06 21.57 6.68
N ASP A 105 18.97 22.29 7.36
CA ASP A 105 20.42 21.99 7.33
C ASP A 105 20.80 20.78 8.21
N SER A 106 19.92 20.37 9.13
CA SER A 106 20.14 19.25 10.05
C SER A 106 19.35 18.00 9.62
N LEU A 107 19.77 17.41 8.51
CA LEU A 107 19.22 16.14 8.04
C LEU A 107 19.70 14.98 8.94
N PRO A 108 18.85 14.01 9.27
CA PRO A 108 19.31 12.75 9.82
C PRO A 108 20.10 11.96 8.76
N ASP A 109 20.94 11.03 9.17
CA ASP A 109 21.65 10.13 8.25
C ASP A 109 20.66 9.28 7.43
N VAL A 110 19.55 8.89 8.05
CA VAL A 110 18.51 8.05 7.44
C VAL A 110 17.11 8.60 7.74
N LEU A 111 16.27 8.54 6.72
CA LEU A 111 14.81 8.65 6.84
C LEU A 111 14.24 7.24 6.95
N TYR A 112 13.66 6.87 8.09
CA TYR A 112 13.18 5.51 8.37
C TYR A 112 11.66 5.49 8.60
N ASN A 113 10.94 4.57 7.94
CA ASN A 113 9.50 4.41 8.07
C ASN A 113 8.74 5.74 7.83
N THR A 114 9.14 6.48 6.80
CA THR A 114 8.68 7.88 6.62
C THR A 114 7.49 8.03 5.69
N GLY A 115 7.23 7.02 4.85
CA GLY A 115 6.15 7.08 3.87
C GLY A 115 6.31 8.28 2.95
N LEU A 116 7.54 8.53 2.47
CA LEU A 116 7.78 9.58 1.48
C LEU A 116 6.85 9.35 0.29
N SER A 117 6.12 10.39 -0.10
CA SER A 117 5.27 10.32 -1.29
C SER A 117 6.14 10.32 -2.54
N ASP A 118 5.59 9.83 -3.66
CA ASP A 118 6.29 9.82 -4.95
C ASP A 118 6.84 11.20 -5.33
N ALA A 119 6.06 12.27 -5.11
CA ALA A 119 6.50 13.64 -5.35
C ALA A 119 7.67 14.05 -4.44
N GLU A 120 7.66 13.64 -3.17
CA GLU A 120 8.76 13.92 -2.25
C GLU A 120 10.02 13.13 -2.62
N ILE A 121 9.87 11.87 -3.04
CA ILE A 121 10.99 11.04 -3.50
C ILE A 121 11.66 11.71 -4.70
N VAL A 122 10.89 12.04 -5.73
CA VAL A 122 11.39 12.67 -6.95
C VAL A 122 12.03 14.02 -6.66
N GLN A 123 11.38 14.88 -5.87
CA GLN A 123 11.90 16.20 -5.53
C GLN A 123 13.20 16.13 -4.73
N ASN A 124 13.27 15.25 -3.73
CA ASN A 124 14.43 15.14 -2.84
C ASN A 124 15.56 14.29 -3.43
N GLY A 125 15.27 13.40 -4.38
CA GLY A 125 16.28 12.79 -5.25
C GLY A 125 16.91 13.84 -6.18
N SER A 126 16.07 14.57 -6.92
CA SER A 126 16.52 15.59 -7.89
C SER A 126 17.37 16.71 -7.28
N ASN A 127 17.11 17.09 -6.03
CA ASN A 127 17.86 18.15 -5.34
C ASN A 127 19.07 17.63 -4.53
N GLY A 128 19.34 16.33 -4.55
CA GLY A 128 20.44 15.68 -3.83
C GLY A 128 20.28 15.66 -2.31
N THR A 129 19.05 15.77 -1.78
CA THR A 129 18.77 15.48 -0.38
C THR A 129 18.85 13.98 -0.10
N LEU A 130 18.29 13.17 -1.00
CA LEU A 130 18.41 11.71 -0.96
C LEU A 130 19.55 11.25 -1.87
N LEU A 131 20.26 10.20 -1.44
CA LEU A 131 21.26 9.55 -2.27
C LEU A 131 20.59 8.59 -3.25
N PRO A 132 21.06 8.50 -4.51
CA PRO A 132 20.77 7.34 -5.35
C PRO A 132 21.33 6.08 -4.68
N LEU A 133 20.57 5.00 -4.72
CA LEU A 133 20.83 3.78 -3.96
C LEU A 133 21.18 2.59 -4.85
N GLU A 134 21.00 2.67 -6.17
CA GLU A 134 21.20 1.55 -7.08
C GLU A 134 22.59 0.92 -6.96
N ASP A 135 23.65 1.73 -6.96
CA ASP A 135 25.03 1.25 -6.78
C ASP A 135 25.26 0.66 -5.37
N LEU A 136 24.67 1.28 -4.34
CA LEU A 136 24.77 0.79 -2.97
C LEU A 136 24.06 -0.56 -2.79
N ILE A 137 22.91 -0.73 -3.44
CA ILE A 137 22.14 -1.96 -3.43
C ILE A 137 22.97 -3.07 -4.08
N GLU A 138 23.49 -2.83 -5.28
CA GLU A 138 24.27 -3.81 -6.03
C GLU A 138 25.56 -4.24 -5.29
N GLU A 139 26.26 -3.31 -4.63
CA GLU A 139 27.54 -3.60 -3.98
C GLU A 139 27.41 -4.10 -2.53
N TYR A 140 26.42 -3.63 -1.78
CA TYR A 140 26.35 -3.82 -0.32
C TYR A 140 25.06 -4.48 0.20
N ALA A 141 24.06 -4.71 -0.67
CA ALA A 141 22.81 -5.36 -0.30
C ALA A 141 22.56 -6.64 -1.12
N PRO A 142 23.30 -7.73 -0.85
CA PRO A 142 23.17 -8.98 -1.62
C PRO A 142 21.77 -9.61 -1.50
N THR A 143 21.10 -9.48 -0.36
CA THR A 143 19.76 -10.05 -0.13
C THR A 143 18.74 -9.29 -0.97
N LEU A 144 18.72 -7.96 -0.86
CA LEU A 144 17.82 -7.13 -1.66
C LEU A 144 18.13 -7.24 -3.15
N SER A 145 19.40 -7.25 -3.54
CA SER A 145 19.81 -7.40 -4.94
C SER A 145 19.26 -8.68 -5.56
N ALA A 146 19.38 -9.82 -4.85
CA ALA A 146 18.82 -11.08 -5.30
C ALA A 146 17.29 -11.00 -5.47
N ILE A 147 16.58 -10.42 -4.49
CA ILE A 147 15.14 -10.22 -4.59
C ILE A 147 14.79 -9.37 -5.81
N LEU A 148 15.47 -8.26 -6.05
CA LEU A 148 15.20 -7.35 -7.18
C LEU A 148 15.60 -7.94 -8.55
N GLU A 149 16.47 -8.95 -8.59
CA GLU A 149 16.77 -9.74 -9.79
C GLU A 149 15.65 -10.75 -10.09
N GLU A 150 15.13 -11.42 -9.05
CA GLU A 150 14.03 -12.38 -9.16
C GLU A 150 12.67 -11.71 -9.36
N ARG A 151 12.51 -10.48 -8.86
CA ARG A 151 11.30 -9.66 -8.89
C ARG A 151 11.52 -8.33 -9.61
N PRO A 152 11.61 -8.35 -10.96
CA PRO A 152 11.83 -7.14 -11.76
C PRO A 152 10.68 -6.13 -11.66
N ASP A 153 9.49 -6.57 -11.26
CA ASP A 153 8.34 -5.72 -10.98
C ASP A 153 8.55 -4.84 -9.73
N ILE A 154 9.15 -5.37 -8.66
CA ILE A 154 9.55 -4.59 -7.48
C ILE A 154 10.64 -3.58 -7.87
N ARG A 155 11.63 -4.00 -8.67
CA ARG A 155 12.67 -3.10 -9.17
C ARG A 155 12.07 -1.95 -10.01
N ALA A 156 11.17 -2.27 -10.94
CA ALA A 156 10.50 -1.28 -11.77
C ALA A 156 9.66 -0.29 -10.94
N ALA A 157 9.06 -0.74 -9.83
CA ALA A 157 8.32 0.13 -8.92
C ALA A 157 9.23 1.11 -8.14
N LEU A 158 10.50 0.78 -7.95
CA LEU A 158 11.45 1.61 -7.21
C LEU A 158 12.22 2.60 -8.08
N THR A 159 12.32 2.31 -9.36
CA THR A 159 13.20 3.01 -10.30
C THR A 159 12.45 4.17 -10.95
N ASP A 160 13.05 5.36 -10.90
CA ASP A 160 12.48 6.54 -11.56
C ASP A 160 12.72 6.54 -13.08
N SER A 161 12.27 7.61 -13.76
CA SER A 161 12.44 7.75 -15.22
C SER A 161 13.89 7.98 -15.68
N GLU A 162 14.81 8.25 -14.76
CA GLU A 162 16.23 8.47 -15.04
C GLU A 162 17.10 7.26 -14.63
N GLY A 163 16.48 6.20 -14.10
CA GLY A 163 17.15 4.97 -13.68
C GLY A 163 17.59 4.94 -12.21
N HIS A 164 17.22 5.93 -11.41
CA HIS A 164 17.64 6.05 -10.02
C HIS A 164 16.66 5.38 -9.05
N ILE A 165 17.20 4.77 -7.99
CA ILE A 165 16.42 4.30 -6.83
C ILE A 165 16.76 5.19 -5.64
N TYR A 166 15.80 5.97 -5.13
CA TYR A 166 16.06 6.88 -4.00
C TYR A 166 15.56 6.36 -2.65
N THR A 167 14.76 5.30 -2.65
CA THR A 167 14.21 4.72 -1.42
C THR A 167 14.16 3.21 -1.50
N LEU A 168 14.37 2.58 -0.35
CA LEU A 168 14.17 1.16 -0.11
C LEU A 168 12.67 0.85 0.13
N PRO A 169 12.14 -0.27 -0.40
CA PRO A 169 10.72 -0.60 -0.33
C PRO A 169 10.29 -1.22 1.00
N SER A 170 8.98 -1.17 1.24
CA SER A 170 8.23 -2.13 2.04
C SER A 170 7.29 -2.90 1.12
N VAL A 171 7.32 -4.24 1.15
CA VAL A 171 6.44 -5.09 0.34
C VAL A 171 5.74 -6.12 1.21
N GLU A 172 4.42 -6.26 1.04
CA GLU A 172 3.58 -7.26 1.71
C GLU A 172 2.53 -7.80 0.73
N GLU A 173 2.77 -8.98 0.16
CA GLU A 173 1.94 -9.55 -0.92
C GLU A 173 0.88 -10.54 -0.40
N LEU A 174 -0.16 -10.00 0.21
CA LEU A 174 -1.28 -10.81 0.72
C LEU A 174 -2.38 -11.05 -0.33
N GLY A 175 -2.41 -10.27 -1.41
CA GLY A 175 -3.43 -10.31 -2.46
C GLY A 175 -4.78 -9.72 -2.04
N ILE A 176 -4.84 -8.98 -0.93
CA ILE A 176 -6.10 -8.54 -0.31
C ILE A 176 -6.42 -7.06 -0.53
N LEU A 177 -5.42 -6.24 -0.85
CA LEU A 177 -5.59 -4.78 -0.93
C LEU A 177 -6.31 -4.36 -2.21
N GLN A 178 -6.20 -5.14 -3.29
CA GLN A 178 -6.81 -4.81 -4.59
C GLN A 178 -8.31 -5.07 -4.62
N TYR A 179 -8.87 -5.80 -3.65
CA TYR A 179 -10.31 -6.06 -3.52
C TYR A 179 -10.82 -5.54 -2.18
N PRO A 180 -10.84 -4.21 -1.94
CA PRO A 180 -11.11 -3.68 -0.61
C PRO A 180 -12.60 -3.66 -0.26
N ASN A 181 -13.52 -3.68 -1.25
CA ASN A 181 -14.95 -3.48 -1.04
C ASN A 181 -15.71 -4.81 -0.96
N PHE A 182 -15.88 -5.39 0.23
CA PHE A 182 -16.67 -6.61 0.36
C PHE A 182 -18.16 -6.34 0.59
N LEU A 183 -19.01 -6.87 -0.28
CA LEU A 183 -20.47 -6.79 -0.14
C LEU A 183 -21.00 -7.91 0.76
N TYR A 184 -21.59 -7.52 1.89
CA TYR A 184 -22.28 -8.41 2.82
C TYR A 184 -23.79 -8.17 2.79
N ILE A 185 -24.57 -9.21 3.06
CA ILE A 185 -26.04 -9.16 3.14
C ILE A 185 -26.55 -9.87 4.40
N ASN A 186 -27.62 -9.34 4.98
CA ASN A 186 -28.30 -9.90 6.13
C ASN A 186 -29.06 -11.17 5.73
N LYS A 187 -28.42 -12.31 5.93
CA LYS A 187 -28.97 -13.63 5.60
C LYS A 187 -30.14 -14.00 6.50
N ALA A 188 -30.13 -13.59 7.77
CA ALA A 188 -31.27 -13.82 8.67
C ALA A 188 -32.55 -13.15 8.14
N TRP A 189 -32.44 -11.97 7.52
CA TRP A 189 -33.55 -11.29 6.87
C TRP A 189 -34.03 -12.01 5.61
N LEU A 190 -33.11 -12.52 4.78
CA LEU A 190 -33.48 -13.37 3.65
C LEU A 190 -34.28 -14.60 4.11
N ASP A 191 -33.78 -15.28 5.15
CA ASP A 191 -34.42 -16.47 5.72
C ASP A 191 -35.81 -16.14 6.32
N ALA A 192 -35.95 -15.00 7.02
CA ALA A 192 -37.21 -14.54 7.60
C ALA A 192 -38.28 -14.25 6.53
N LEU A 193 -37.86 -13.72 5.37
CA LEU A 193 -38.74 -13.40 4.25
C LEU A 193 -38.90 -14.56 3.25
N GLY A 194 -38.17 -15.67 3.44
CA GLY A 194 -38.19 -16.83 2.55
C GLY A 194 -37.55 -16.57 1.19
N LEU A 195 -36.57 -15.65 1.14
CA LEU A 195 -35.81 -15.29 -0.06
C LEU A 195 -34.55 -16.16 -0.18
N ALA A 196 -34.17 -16.49 -1.42
CA ALA A 196 -32.88 -17.13 -1.68
C ALA A 196 -31.73 -16.09 -1.60
N MET A 197 -30.50 -16.58 -1.45
CA MET A 197 -29.31 -15.73 -1.62
C MET A 197 -29.27 -15.18 -3.05
N PRO A 198 -29.23 -13.85 -3.26
CA PRO A 198 -29.17 -13.28 -4.60
C PRO A 198 -27.89 -13.66 -5.33
N THR A 199 -28.00 -13.87 -6.65
CA THR A 199 -26.86 -14.18 -7.52
C THR A 199 -26.72 -13.22 -8.72
N THR A 200 -27.79 -12.47 -8.99
CA THR A 200 -27.88 -11.43 -10.03
C THR A 200 -28.22 -10.08 -9.41
N VAL A 201 -27.91 -8.99 -10.11
CA VAL A 201 -28.23 -7.63 -9.66
C VAL A 201 -29.75 -7.40 -9.55
N GLU A 202 -30.56 -8.06 -10.38
CA GLU A 202 -32.03 -8.01 -10.31
C GLU A 202 -32.59 -8.75 -9.09
N GLU A 203 -32.07 -9.94 -8.77
CA GLU A 203 -32.45 -10.67 -7.55
C GLU A 203 -32.07 -9.88 -6.30
N TYR A 204 -30.90 -9.22 -6.33
CA TYR A 204 -30.44 -8.40 -5.22
C TYR A 204 -31.32 -7.17 -5.04
N HIS A 205 -31.67 -6.47 -6.13
CA HIS A 205 -32.65 -5.38 -6.12
C HIS A 205 -33.98 -5.79 -5.47
N ALA A 206 -34.54 -6.94 -5.87
CA ALA A 206 -35.78 -7.46 -5.29
C ALA A 206 -35.64 -7.79 -3.79
N ALA A 207 -34.48 -8.29 -3.36
CA ALA A 207 -34.20 -8.52 -1.94
C ALA A 207 -34.15 -7.20 -1.15
N LEU A 208 -33.52 -6.15 -1.69
CA LEU A 208 -33.48 -4.82 -1.09
C LEU A 208 -34.89 -4.22 -0.95
N GLU A 209 -35.73 -4.35 -1.98
CA GLU A 209 -37.14 -3.92 -1.90
C GLU A 209 -37.91 -4.65 -0.81
N ALA A 210 -37.68 -5.95 -0.65
CA ALA A 210 -38.30 -6.75 0.38
C ALA A 210 -37.84 -6.32 1.78
N PHE A 211 -36.53 -6.08 1.97
CA PHE A 211 -35.99 -5.55 3.23
C PHE A 211 -36.63 -4.22 3.61
N LYS A 212 -36.84 -3.34 2.64
CA LYS A 212 -37.48 -2.04 2.86
C LYS A 212 -38.94 -2.14 3.30
N THR A 213 -39.68 -3.11 2.79
CA THR A 213 -41.16 -3.08 2.80
C THR A 213 -41.82 -4.15 3.66
N GLN A 214 -41.07 -5.17 4.09
CA GLN A 214 -41.63 -6.36 4.73
C GLN A 214 -41.23 -6.54 6.21
N ASP A 215 -40.62 -5.53 6.84
CA ASP A 215 -40.28 -5.52 8.29
C ASP A 215 -39.49 -6.78 8.71
N PRO A 216 -38.37 -7.13 8.04
CA PRO A 216 -37.62 -8.34 8.37
C PRO A 216 -37.03 -8.32 9.79
N ASN A 217 -36.87 -7.15 10.42
CA ASN A 217 -36.45 -7.07 11.81
C ASN A 217 -37.61 -7.27 12.81
N GLY A 218 -38.86 -7.26 12.34
CA GLY A 218 -40.07 -7.62 13.08
C GLY A 218 -40.49 -6.62 14.15
N ASN A 219 -40.03 -5.37 14.07
CA ASN A 219 -40.29 -4.34 15.07
C ASN A 219 -41.54 -3.50 14.76
N GLY A 220 -42.13 -3.67 13.57
CA GLY A 220 -43.36 -2.99 13.14
C GLY A 220 -43.13 -1.55 12.66
N LYS A 221 -41.89 -1.14 12.40
CA LYS A 221 -41.51 0.16 11.84
C LYS A 221 -40.72 -0.08 10.55
N ALA A 222 -40.84 0.85 9.60
CA ALA A 222 -39.98 0.86 8.42
C ALA A 222 -38.68 1.61 8.76
N ASP A 223 -37.79 0.95 9.52
CA ASP A 223 -36.49 1.49 9.92
C ASP A 223 -35.30 0.72 9.35
N GLU A 224 -35.57 -0.29 8.52
CA GLU A 224 -34.55 -0.97 7.73
C GLU A 224 -33.88 -0.06 6.70
N ILE A 225 -32.56 -0.22 6.62
CA ILE A 225 -31.66 0.39 5.66
C ILE A 225 -31.22 -0.74 4.72
N PRO A 226 -31.82 -0.86 3.51
CA PRO A 226 -31.55 -2.02 2.66
C PRO A 226 -30.10 -2.10 2.20
N LEU A 227 -29.52 -0.99 1.73
CA LEU A 227 -28.12 -0.87 1.33
C LEU A 227 -27.51 0.42 1.89
N SER A 228 -26.37 0.32 2.56
CA SER A 228 -25.55 1.47 2.97
C SER A 228 -24.10 1.29 2.49
N PHE A 229 -23.43 2.38 2.15
CA PHE A 229 -22.03 2.38 1.72
C PHE A 229 -21.38 3.72 2.07
N ARG A 230 -20.07 3.85 1.85
CA ARG A 230 -19.37 5.14 1.91
C ARG A 230 -18.62 5.40 0.62
N THR A 231 -18.95 6.51 -0.04
CA THR A 231 -18.14 7.04 -1.14
C THR A 231 -16.81 7.56 -0.63
N ASP A 232 -15.75 7.43 -1.42
CA ASP A 232 -14.40 7.91 -1.06
C ASP A 232 -13.86 7.23 0.21
N SER A 233 -14.31 6.00 0.46
CA SER A 233 -13.77 5.12 1.48
C SER A 233 -12.62 4.30 0.91
N PHE A 234 -11.78 3.74 1.76
CA PHE A 234 -10.82 2.72 1.32
C PHE A 234 -11.53 1.40 0.92
N CYS A 235 -12.58 1.00 1.64
CA CYS A 235 -13.14 -0.37 1.59
C CYS A 235 -14.67 -0.46 1.60
N ALA A 236 -15.37 0.67 1.40
CA ALA A 236 -16.82 0.73 1.55
C ALA A 236 -17.54 1.32 0.34
N ASN A 237 -16.90 1.32 -0.84
CA ASN A 237 -17.45 1.93 -2.05
C ASN A 237 -18.34 0.93 -2.80
N PRO A 238 -19.36 1.42 -3.53
CA PRO A 238 -20.25 0.57 -4.32
C PRO A 238 -19.70 0.25 -5.73
N HIS A 239 -18.38 0.19 -5.92
CA HIS A 239 -17.75 0.07 -7.24
C HIS A 239 -18.21 -1.18 -8.02
N ASP A 240 -18.35 -2.32 -7.34
CA ASP A 240 -18.85 -3.54 -7.99
C ASP A 240 -20.34 -3.47 -8.36
N LEU A 241 -21.12 -2.58 -7.74
CA LEU A 241 -22.49 -2.30 -8.20
C LEU A 241 -22.50 -1.41 -9.44
N VAL A 242 -21.56 -0.46 -9.56
CA VAL A 242 -21.37 0.29 -10.81
C VAL A 242 -21.04 -0.68 -11.94
N ALA A 243 -20.15 -1.65 -11.67
CA ALA A 243 -19.82 -2.71 -12.61
C ALA A 243 -21.03 -3.59 -12.96
N ALA A 244 -21.79 -4.06 -11.98
CA ALA A 244 -22.95 -4.92 -12.23
C ALA A 244 -24.12 -4.19 -12.94
N LEU A 245 -24.33 -2.90 -12.68
CA LEU A 245 -25.42 -2.12 -13.26
C LEU A 245 -25.07 -1.52 -14.64
N GLY A 246 -23.78 -1.31 -14.92
CA GLY A 246 -23.33 -0.58 -16.11
C GLY A 246 -22.27 -1.26 -16.98
N GLY A 247 -21.59 -2.30 -16.48
CA GLY A 247 -20.48 -2.99 -17.17
C GLY A 247 -19.10 -2.35 -16.97
N GLN A 248 -18.98 -1.31 -16.14
CA GLN A 248 -17.73 -0.59 -15.88
C GLN A 248 -17.14 -0.95 -14.51
N PRO A 249 -16.06 -1.75 -14.42
CA PRO A 249 -15.30 -1.86 -13.19
C PRO A 249 -14.68 -0.51 -12.85
N GLU A 250 -14.59 -0.25 -11.55
CA GLU A 250 -14.32 1.08 -11.03
C GLU A 250 -13.44 1.04 -9.78
N ASN A 251 -12.66 2.09 -9.56
CA ASN A 251 -11.93 2.28 -8.32
C ASN A 251 -11.87 3.78 -7.95
N ASN A 252 -11.31 4.09 -6.78
CA ASN A 252 -11.25 5.47 -6.28
C ASN A 252 -10.41 6.42 -7.16
N ASP A 253 -9.50 5.90 -7.97
CA ASP A 253 -8.69 6.70 -8.88
C ASP A 253 -9.40 7.01 -10.21
N HIS A 254 -10.52 6.33 -10.49
CA HIS A 254 -11.15 6.28 -11.80
C HIS A 254 -10.17 5.88 -12.92
N ARG A 255 -9.13 5.12 -12.56
CA ARG A 255 -8.02 4.74 -13.44
C ARG A 255 -7.81 3.25 -13.33
N ILE A 256 -8.05 2.56 -14.43
CA ILE A 256 -7.86 1.11 -14.56
C ILE A 256 -6.97 0.81 -15.75
N VAL A 257 -6.48 -0.44 -15.81
CA VAL A 257 -5.84 -0.98 -17.00
C VAL A 257 -6.70 -2.12 -17.55
N ARG A 258 -6.98 -2.11 -18.85
CA ARG A 258 -7.65 -3.18 -19.59
C ARG A 258 -6.94 -3.39 -20.92
N ASP A 259 -6.56 -4.62 -21.23
CA ASP A 259 -5.84 -4.98 -22.47
C ASP A 259 -4.59 -4.09 -22.73
N GLY A 260 -3.84 -3.78 -21.66
CA GLY A 260 -2.69 -2.89 -21.71
C GLY A 260 -3.01 -1.41 -21.99
N LYS A 261 -4.27 -1.00 -21.85
CA LYS A 261 -4.73 0.39 -22.01
C LYS A 261 -5.19 0.98 -20.69
N VAL A 262 -4.60 2.11 -20.34
CA VAL A 262 -5.03 2.96 -19.24
C VAL A 262 -6.33 3.64 -19.65
N GLN A 263 -7.36 3.49 -18.83
CA GLN A 263 -8.68 4.03 -19.07
C GLN A 263 -9.08 4.93 -17.90
N PHE A 264 -9.65 6.10 -18.21
CA PHE A 264 -10.40 6.90 -17.24
C PHE A 264 -11.87 6.47 -17.25
N THR A 265 -12.30 5.81 -16.19
CA THR A 265 -13.58 5.08 -16.10
C THR A 265 -14.78 6.01 -16.01
N ALA A 266 -14.68 7.10 -15.23
CA ALA A 266 -15.78 8.02 -14.97
C ALA A 266 -16.17 8.92 -16.16
N SER A 267 -15.80 8.56 -17.39
CA SER A 267 -16.19 9.22 -18.64
C SER A 267 -16.87 8.27 -19.63
N THR A 268 -17.08 7.00 -19.27
CA THR A 268 -17.66 6.00 -20.17
C THR A 268 -19.18 5.91 -20.07
N ASP A 269 -19.80 5.46 -21.16
CA ASP A 269 -21.25 5.24 -21.19
C ASP A 269 -21.68 4.14 -20.20
N GLU A 270 -20.81 3.14 -19.99
CA GLU A 270 -20.98 2.08 -19.00
C GLU A 270 -20.98 2.64 -17.57
N TYR A 271 -20.08 3.57 -17.24
CA TYR A 271 -20.09 4.25 -15.94
C TYR A 271 -21.41 5.02 -15.75
N ARG A 272 -21.80 5.81 -16.76
CA ARG A 272 -23.07 6.54 -16.73
C ARG A 272 -24.26 5.61 -16.46
N ALA A 273 -24.35 4.48 -17.15
CA ALA A 273 -25.42 3.51 -16.97
C ALA A 273 -25.45 2.96 -15.53
N GLY A 274 -24.28 2.67 -14.95
CA GLY A 274 -24.17 2.28 -13.54
C GLY A 274 -24.70 3.36 -12.58
N ILE A 275 -24.40 4.63 -12.84
CA ILE A 275 -24.94 5.76 -12.05
C ILE A 275 -26.45 5.90 -12.21
N GLU A 276 -26.98 5.72 -13.42
CA GLU A 276 -28.43 5.73 -13.67
C GLU A 276 -29.13 4.62 -12.85
N GLY A 277 -28.57 3.41 -12.80
CA GLY A 277 -29.07 2.31 -11.98
C GLY A 277 -29.04 2.60 -10.47
N LEU A 278 -27.93 3.15 -9.96
CA LEU A 278 -27.83 3.55 -8.55
C LEU A 278 -28.82 4.69 -8.23
N SER A 279 -29.04 5.63 -9.15
CA SER A 279 -30.03 6.69 -8.99
C SER A 279 -31.45 6.15 -8.92
N GLU A 280 -31.79 5.14 -9.73
CA GLU A 280 -33.07 4.46 -9.65
C GLU A 280 -33.26 3.83 -8.26
N TRP A 281 -32.26 3.10 -7.75
CA TRP A 281 -32.33 2.47 -6.43
C TRP A 281 -32.44 3.50 -5.30
N TYR A 282 -31.75 4.63 -5.41
CA TYR A 282 -31.87 5.75 -4.48
C TYR A 282 -33.29 6.33 -4.49
N SER A 283 -33.88 6.55 -5.68
CA SER A 283 -35.23 7.10 -5.82
C SER A 283 -36.33 6.20 -5.24
N GLN A 284 -36.08 4.88 -5.22
CA GLN A 284 -36.93 3.87 -4.58
C GLN A 284 -36.68 3.77 -3.06
N GLY A 285 -35.68 4.49 -2.54
CA GLY A 285 -35.29 4.53 -1.14
C GLY A 285 -34.61 3.25 -0.66
N LEU A 286 -33.93 2.53 -1.55
CA LEU A 286 -33.16 1.33 -1.22
C LEU A 286 -31.77 1.66 -0.68
N ILE A 287 -31.22 2.82 -1.08
CA ILE A 287 -29.92 3.31 -0.64
C ILE A 287 -30.10 4.24 0.56
N ASP A 288 -29.26 4.04 1.58
CA ASP A 288 -29.13 4.92 2.74
C ASP A 288 -28.78 6.36 2.30
N PRO A 289 -29.64 7.35 2.61
CA PRO A 289 -29.39 8.75 2.27
C PRO A 289 -28.07 9.31 2.79
N GLU A 290 -27.55 8.77 3.88
CA GLU A 290 -26.29 9.23 4.48
C GLU A 290 -25.04 8.64 3.80
N SER A 291 -25.19 7.74 2.82
CA SER A 291 -24.05 7.08 2.12
C SER A 291 -23.06 8.04 1.47
N PHE A 292 -23.52 9.25 1.15
CA PHE A 292 -22.73 10.29 0.48
C PHE A 292 -22.10 11.31 1.45
N SER A 293 -22.34 11.18 2.76
CA SER A 293 -21.89 12.16 3.77
C SER A 293 -21.38 11.57 5.08
N GLN A 294 -21.65 10.29 5.37
CA GLN A 294 -21.26 9.65 6.62
C GLN A 294 -19.75 9.39 6.70
N ASP A 295 -19.20 9.47 7.92
CA ASP A 295 -17.84 9.04 8.25
C ASP A 295 -17.84 7.58 8.77
N ASP A 296 -16.65 7.04 9.05
CA ASP A 296 -16.52 5.65 9.54
C ASP A 296 -17.24 5.43 10.86
N VAL A 297 -17.23 6.42 11.77
CA VAL A 297 -17.86 6.30 13.09
C VAL A 297 -19.38 6.20 12.93
N ALA A 298 -19.97 7.09 12.13
CA ALA A 298 -21.40 7.07 11.85
C ALA A 298 -21.82 5.79 11.13
N TYR A 299 -21.02 5.35 10.14
CA TYR A 299 -21.30 4.14 9.37
C TYR A 299 -21.23 2.86 10.22
N LEU A 300 -20.13 2.64 10.95
CA LEU A 300 -19.96 1.50 11.85
C LEU A 300 -21.01 1.47 12.97
N SER A 301 -21.48 2.65 13.41
CA SER A 301 -22.53 2.74 14.44
C SER A 301 -23.86 2.15 13.97
N LYS A 302 -24.16 2.15 12.66
CA LYS A 302 -25.40 1.56 12.11
C LYS A 302 -25.39 0.03 12.24
N GLY A 303 -24.26 -0.61 11.93
CA GLY A 303 -24.09 -2.06 12.12
C GLY A 303 -24.21 -2.48 13.59
N LYS A 304 -23.84 -1.59 14.52
CA LYS A 304 -23.82 -1.81 15.98
C LYS A 304 -25.04 -1.27 16.72
N ALA A 305 -26.04 -0.71 16.02
CA ALA A 305 -27.25 -0.17 16.64
C ALA A 305 -28.03 -1.25 17.42
N GLU A 306 -28.65 -0.93 18.57
CA GLU A 306 -29.37 -1.92 19.41
C GLU A 306 -30.41 -2.73 18.63
N THR A 307 -31.16 -2.04 17.76
CA THR A 307 -32.04 -2.69 16.77
C THR A 307 -31.25 -2.94 15.50
N PRO A 308 -31.21 -4.18 14.98
CA PRO A 308 -30.59 -4.46 13.68
C PRO A 308 -31.38 -3.74 12.59
N VAL A 309 -30.75 -2.74 11.96
CA VAL A 309 -31.37 -1.92 10.90
C VAL A 309 -30.67 -2.08 9.55
N LEU A 310 -29.55 -2.79 9.46
CA LEU A 310 -28.74 -2.86 8.25
C LEU A 310 -29.04 -4.13 7.44
N GLY A 311 -29.45 -3.96 6.18
CA GLY A 311 -29.77 -5.06 5.26
C GLY A 311 -28.57 -5.56 4.48
N SER A 312 -27.75 -4.65 3.95
CA SER A 312 -26.53 -4.97 3.21
C SER A 312 -25.58 -3.78 3.22
N PHE A 313 -24.28 -4.06 3.08
CA PHE A 313 -23.25 -3.03 3.19
C PHE A 313 -21.92 -3.46 2.58
N PHE A 314 -21.07 -2.47 2.29
CA PHE A 314 -19.67 -2.68 1.92
C PHE A 314 -18.76 -2.39 3.11
N TRP A 315 -17.85 -3.31 3.44
CA TRP A 315 -16.80 -3.05 4.44
C TRP A 315 -15.58 -3.97 4.27
N TRP A 316 -14.54 -3.72 5.06
CA TRP A 316 -13.36 -4.58 5.12
C TRP A 316 -13.67 -5.91 5.84
N GLU A 317 -14.13 -5.87 7.09
CA GLU A 317 -14.40 -7.08 7.87
C GLU A 317 -15.79 -7.09 8.49
N LEU A 318 -16.52 -8.20 8.31
CA LEU A 318 -17.89 -8.34 8.80
C LEU A 318 -18.02 -8.03 10.30
N GLU A 319 -17.16 -8.64 11.12
CA GLU A 319 -17.13 -8.53 12.57
C GLU A 319 -16.88 -7.09 13.02
N GLU A 320 -16.07 -6.33 12.28
CA GLU A 320 -15.83 -4.91 12.58
C GLU A 320 -17.10 -4.08 12.38
N MET A 321 -17.88 -4.37 11.33
CA MET A 321 -19.10 -3.64 11.00
C MET A 321 -20.23 -3.96 11.98
N VAL A 322 -20.55 -5.24 12.19
CA VAL A 322 -21.77 -5.64 12.92
C VAL A 322 -21.53 -6.19 14.33
N GLY A 323 -20.27 -6.48 14.67
CA GLY A 323 -19.88 -7.11 15.93
C GLY A 323 -20.02 -8.64 15.91
N ASP A 324 -19.20 -9.32 16.72
CA ASP A 324 -19.15 -10.79 16.80
C ASP A 324 -20.53 -11.42 17.09
N ASP A 325 -21.32 -10.79 17.96
CA ASP A 325 -22.65 -11.27 18.34
C ASP A 325 -23.65 -11.34 17.18
N ARG A 326 -23.40 -10.62 16.08
CA ARG A 326 -24.28 -10.55 14.89
C ARG A 326 -23.64 -11.03 13.61
N ALA A 327 -22.35 -11.32 13.59
CA ALA A 327 -21.66 -11.77 12.39
C ALA A 327 -22.37 -12.99 11.74
N GLY A 328 -22.93 -13.88 12.56
CA GLY A 328 -23.70 -15.04 12.08
C GLY A 328 -25.02 -14.74 11.37
N ASP A 329 -25.56 -13.52 11.49
CA ASP A 329 -26.79 -13.09 10.81
C ASP A 329 -26.53 -12.62 9.37
N TYR A 330 -25.27 -12.41 9.01
CA TYR A 330 -24.84 -11.92 7.69
C TYR A 330 -24.03 -12.97 6.95
N ALA A 331 -23.92 -12.78 5.63
CA ALA A 331 -23.07 -13.59 4.77
C ALA A 331 -22.40 -12.72 3.72
N MET A 332 -21.26 -13.20 3.21
CA MET A 332 -20.64 -12.65 1.99
C MET A 332 -21.60 -12.85 0.82
N LEU A 333 -21.97 -11.75 0.15
CA LEU A 333 -22.71 -11.81 -1.10
C LEU A 333 -21.75 -11.92 -2.29
N GLY A 334 -20.64 -11.17 -2.24
CA GLY A 334 -19.63 -11.17 -3.30
C GLY A 334 -20.08 -10.42 -4.55
N VAL A 335 -19.49 -10.79 -5.69
CA VAL A 335 -19.76 -10.18 -7.00
C VAL A 335 -21.02 -10.76 -7.62
N LEU A 336 -21.98 -9.89 -7.93
CA LEU A 336 -23.25 -10.25 -8.57
C LEU A 336 -23.09 -10.34 -10.09
N GLU A 337 -23.87 -11.22 -10.73
CA GLU A 337 -24.04 -11.18 -12.18
C GLU A 337 -24.80 -9.89 -12.55
N GLY A 338 -24.21 -9.10 -13.43
CA GLY A 338 -24.71 -7.81 -13.86
C GLY A 338 -25.76 -7.89 -14.96
N VAL A 339 -26.24 -6.73 -15.38
CA VAL A 339 -27.25 -6.58 -16.46
C VAL A 339 -26.77 -7.09 -17.82
N ASP A 340 -25.46 -7.24 -17.99
CA ASP A 340 -24.77 -7.80 -19.16
C ASP A 340 -24.58 -9.32 -19.07
N GLY A 341 -24.94 -9.95 -17.94
CA GLY A 341 -24.75 -11.37 -17.68
C GLY A 341 -23.33 -11.73 -17.24
N GLU A 342 -22.47 -10.76 -16.95
CA GLU A 342 -21.10 -10.97 -16.48
C GLU A 342 -20.96 -10.69 -14.98
N ARG A 343 -20.02 -11.36 -14.33
CA ARG A 343 -19.58 -11.01 -12.97
C ARG A 343 -18.28 -10.24 -13.09
N LEU A 344 -18.29 -8.99 -12.62
CA LEU A 344 -17.17 -8.08 -12.76
C LEU A 344 -16.73 -7.58 -11.38
N ALA A 345 -15.62 -8.12 -10.88
CA ALA A 345 -14.94 -7.61 -9.69
C ALA A 345 -14.01 -6.46 -10.07
N SER A 346 -14.21 -5.30 -9.45
CA SER A 346 -13.36 -4.15 -9.68
C SER A 346 -12.05 -4.28 -8.90
N VAL A 347 -10.93 -4.09 -9.60
CA VAL A 347 -9.59 -4.18 -9.02
C VAL A 347 -9.09 -2.76 -8.72
N ALA A 348 -8.83 -2.48 -7.43
CA ALA A 348 -8.34 -1.20 -6.95
C ALA A 348 -6.82 -1.05 -7.18
N ASN A 349 -6.35 0.20 -7.26
CA ASN A 349 -4.92 0.51 -7.39
C ASN A 349 -4.19 0.56 -6.04
N ASN A 350 -4.71 -0.10 -5.01
CA ASN A 350 -4.02 -0.20 -3.73
C ASN A 350 -2.76 -1.04 -3.92
N GLN A 351 -1.65 -0.54 -3.39
CA GLN A 351 -0.32 -1.07 -3.69
C GLN A 351 0.19 -1.95 -2.56
N GLU A 352 0.69 -3.13 -2.92
CA GLU A 352 1.43 -4.02 -2.00
C GLU A 352 2.94 -3.71 -2.00
N ILE A 353 3.41 -3.01 -3.04
CA ILE A 353 4.77 -2.50 -3.15
C ILE A 353 4.73 -1.01 -2.78
N SER A 354 5.24 -0.68 -1.59
CA SER A 354 5.31 0.68 -1.08
C SER A 354 6.74 1.22 -1.15
N ARG A 355 6.91 2.40 -1.76
CA ARG A 355 8.14 3.19 -1.71
C ARG A 355 8.27 3.94 -0.38
N GLY A 356 9.42 4.57 -0.15
CA GLY A 356 9.60 5.50 0.99
C GLY A 356 9.73 4.85 2.37
N ALA A 357 9.97 3.54 2.44
CA ALA A 357 10.15 2.84 3.71
C ALA A 357 11.50 3.19 4.36
N MET A 358 12.55 3.40 3.56
CA MET A 358 13.80 3.98 4.04
C MET A 358 14.52 4.77 2.94
N ALA A 359 15.16 5.89 3.28
CA ALA A 359 16.02 6.64 2.38
C ALA A 359 17.32 7.06 3.09
N ILE A 360 18.43 7.07 2.35
CA ILE A 360 19.73 7.55 2.87
C ILE A 360 19.90 9.00 2.43
N THR A 361 20.20 9.90 3.36
CA THR A 361 20.35 11.32 3.04
C THR A 361 21.81 11.67 2.73
N ARG A 362 22.03 12.84 2.11
CA ARG A 362 23.37 13.41 1.91
C ARG A 362 24.16 13.67 3.21
N ALA A 363 23.55 13.58 4.39
CA ALA A 363 24.25 13.76 5.66
C ALA A 363 24.98 12.48 6.12
N ASN A 364 24.62 11.32 5.57
CA ASN A 364 25.14 10.03 5.99
C ASN A 364 26.61 9.86 5.58
N ALA A 365 27.52 9.85 6.55
CA ALA A 365 28.95 9.63 6.31
C ALA A 365 29.34 8.15 6.08
N TYR A 366 28.41 7.21 6.27
CA TYR A 366 28.63 5.76 6.18
C TYR A 366 27.58 5.05 5.31
N PRO A 367 27.35 5.46 4.05
CA PRO A 367 26.29 4.91 3.21
C PRO A 367 26.45 3.41 2.94
N ALA A 368 27.66 2.88 2.71
CA ALA A 368 27.84 1.44 2.53
C ALA A 368 27.49 0.62 3.78
N ALA A 369 27.93 1.06 4.97
CA ALA A 369 27.57 0.40 6.24
C ALA A 369 26.05 0.49 6.50
N THR A 370 25.43 1.62 6.15
CA THR A 370 23.99 1.83 6.28
C THR A 370 23.20 0.90 5.36
N MET A 371 23.61 0.78 4.09
CA MET A 371 22.96 -0.13 3.14
C MET A 371 23.13 -1.59 3.58
N ARG A 372 24.34 -1.97 4.01
CA ARG A 372 24.60 -3.32 4.53
C ARG A 372 23.77 -3.67 5.76
N TRP A 373 23.51 -2.67 6.62
CA TRP A 373 22.60 -2.80 7.75
C TRP A 373 21.15 -3.00 7.30
N ALA A 374 20.69 -2.20 6.33
CA ALA A 374 19.32 -2.29 5.79
C ALA A 374 19.07 -3.60 5.05
N ASP A 375 20.06 -4.14 4.34
CA ASP A 375 19.97 -5.43 3.62
C ASP A 375 19.49 -6.58 4.52
N ARG A 376 19.91 -6.57 5.80
CA ARG A 376 19.50 -7.59 6.77
C ARG A 376 18.00 -7.60 7.04
N LEU A 377 17.32 -6.48 6.83
CA LEU A 377 15.88 -6.37 7.04
C LEU A 377 15.08 -7.04 5.91
N TYR A 378 15.73 -7.43 4.82
CA TYR A 378 15.14 -8.19 3.72
C TYR A 378 15.33 -9.71 3.83
N ASP A 379 16.06 -10.19 4.85
CA ASP A 379 15.97 -11.61 5.22
C ASP A 379 14.52 -11.92 5.62
N PRO A 380 13.85 -12.94 5.04
CA PRO A 380 12.42 -13.18 5.27
C PRO A 380 12.01 -13.30 6.75
N VAL A 381 12.85 -13.89 7.61
CA VAL A 381 12.57 -14.00 9.05
C VAL A 381 12.72 -12.64 9.74
N MET A 382 13.67 -11.80 9.30
CA MET A 382 13.80 -10.44 9.79
C MET A 382 12.69 -9.52 9.26
N SER A 383 12.30 -9.64 7.99
CA SER A 383 11.13 -8.96 7.41
C SER A 383 9.88 -9.24 8.24
N ALA A 384 9.63 -10.51 8.56
CA ALA A 384 8.51 -10.92 9.40
C ALA A 384 8.57 -10.28 10.79
N GLN A 385 9.74 -10.24 11.43
CA GLN A 385 9.89 -9.61 12.74
C GLN A 385 9.73 -8.08 12.67
N ALA A 386 10.17 -7.44 11.60
CA ALA A 386 9.98 -6.00 11.39
C ALA A 386 8.50 -5.66 11.16
N SER A 387 7.74 -6.53 10.49
CA SER A 387 6.29 -6.39 10.24
C SER A 387 5.45 -6.66 11.48
N TRP A 388 5.68 -7.79 12.15
CA TRP A 388 4.76 -8.33 13.16
C TRP A 388 5.33 -8.38 14.56
N GLY A 389 6.64 -8.20 14.75
CA GLY A 389 7.32 -8.13 16.03
C GLY A 389 8.22 -9.33 16.34
N PRO A 390 8.91 -9.32 17.50
CA PRO A 390 9.97 -10.29 17.79
C PRO A 390 9.49 -11.73 17.95
N LEU A 391 10.36 -12.67 17.60
CA LEU A 391 10.19 -14.09 17.92
C LEU A 391 10.07 -14.30 19.45
N GLY A 392 9.14 -15.15 19.86
CA GLY A 392 8.80 -15.40 21.26
C GLY A 392 7.94 -14.32 21.91
N VAL A 393 7.61 -13.22 21.19
CA VAL A 393 6.75 -12.13 21.68
C VAL A 393 5.44 -12.08 20.91
N THR A 394 5.51 -11.96 19.58
CA THR A 394 4.33 -11.95 18.69
C THR A 394 4.37 -13.07 17.66
N LEU A 395 5.54 -13.63 17.37
CA LEU A 395 5.74 -14.73 16.42
C LEU A 395 6.39 -15.93 17.10
N GLU A 396 6.01 -17.14 16.71
CA GLU A 396 6.71 -18.39 17.07
C GLU A 396 6.85 -19.31 15.86
N GLU A 397 7.79 -20.25 15.93
CA GLU A 397 7.96 -21.29 14.91
C GLU A 397 7.03 -22.46 15.22
N ASP A 398 6.25 -22.91 14.23
CA ASP A 398 5.40 -24.09 14.38
C ASP A 398 6.18 -25.41 14.20
N ALA A 399 5.48 -26.54 14.09
CA ALA A 399 6.11 -27.85 13.96
C ALA A 399 6.82 -28.06 12.61
N ASP A 400 6.46 -27.29 11.58
CA ASP A 400 6.96 -27.40 10.22
C ASP A 400 8.02 -26.33 9.89
N GLY A 401 8.32 -25.43 10.84
CA GLY A 401 9.33 -24.38 10.69
C GLY A 401 8.76 -23.04 10.22
N MET A 402 7.44 -22.93 10.14
CA MET A 402 6.71 -21.74 9.69
C MET A 402 6.57 -20.75 10.85
N LEU A 403 6.83 -19.46 10.62
CA LEU A 403 6.52 -18.44 11.61
C LEU A 403 5.01 -18.21 11.66
N VAL A 404 4.42 -18.30 12.85
CA VAL A 404 2.98 -18.09 13.08
C VAL A 404 2.76 -17.06 14.19
N GLN A 405 1.65 -16.33 14.11
CA GLN A 405 1.28 -15.37 15.16
C GLN A 405 0.94 -16.09 16.46
N ILE A 406 1.62 -15.73 17.54
CA ILE A 406 1.27 -16.13 18.91
C ILE A 406 -0.03 -15.38 19.27
N PRO A 407 -1.14 -16.02 19.67
CA PRO A 407 -2.35 -15.28 20.04
C PRO A 407 -2.12 -14.28 21.19
N ALA A 408 -2.73 -13.10 21.09
CA ALA A 408 -2.75 -12.10 22.14
C ALA A 408 -3.51 -12.61 23.36
N ALA A 409 -3.13 -12.10 24.53
CA ALA A 409 -3.81 -12.43 25.78
C ALA A 409 -5.23 -11.84 25.79
N GLU A 410 -6.12 -12.43 26.60
CA GLU A 410 -7.49 -11.91 26.78
C GLU A 410 -7.46 -10.42 27.20
N GLY A 411 -8.19 -9.59 26.45
CA GLY A 411 -8.25 -8.14 26.67
C GLY A 411 -7.13 -7.34 26.01
N GLU A 412 -6.23 -7.98 25.27
CA GLU A 412 -5.22 -7.33 24.42
C GLU A 412 -5.59 -7.50 22.94
N SER A 413 -5.47 -6.42 22.17
CA SER A 413 -5.63 -6.46 20.71
C SER A 413 -4.32 -6.83 20.02
N GLU A 414 -4.38 -7.73 19.04
CA GLU A 414 -3.23 -8.12 18.22
C GLU A 414 -2.56 -6.90 17.55
N GLY A 415 -3.38 -6.02 16.98
CA GLY A 415 -2.89 -4.81 16.32
C GLY A 415 -2.22 -3.85 17.30
N GLU A 416 -2.77 -3.68 18.50
CA GLU A 416 -2.15 -2.83 19.53
C GLU A 416 -0.84 -3.42 20.05
N ARG A 417 -0.79 -4.74 20.22
CA ARG A 417 0.44 -5.44 20.63
C ARG A 417 1.52 -5.29 19.57
N ARG A 418 1.20 -5.55 18.30
CA ARG A 418 2.10 -5.36 17.15
C ARG A 418 2.69 -3.96 17.12
N GLN A 419 1.86 -2.92 17.24
CA GLN A 419 2.30 -1.52 17.21
C GLN A 419 3.31 -1.15 18.31
N LYS A 420 3.35 -1.90 19.43
CA LYS A 420 4.30 -1.65 20.53
C LYS A 420 5.66 -2.30 20.33
N VAL A 421 5.76 -3.32 19.46
CA VAL A 421 6.96 -4.17 19.37
C VAL A 421 7.55 -4.28 17.96
N ALA A 422 6.77 -4.00 16.93
CA ALA A 422 7.21 -4.05 15.53
C ALA A 422 7.74 -2.67 15.08
N PRO A 423 9.03 -2.55 14.72
CA PRO A 423 9.62 -1.29 14.30
C PRO A 423 9.25 -0.86 12.86
N GLY A 424 8.66 -1.73 12.03
CA GLY A 424 8.33 -1.40 10.64
C GLY A 424 9.57 -1.13 9.79
N GLY A 425 9.49 -0.18 8.85
CA GLY A 425 10.60 0.19 7.95
C GLY A 425 10.72 -0.69 6.70
N PRO A 426 11.91 -0.74 6.07
CA PRO A 426 12.14 -1.49 4.84
C PRO A 426 12.12 -2.99 5.12
N LYS A 427 11.34 -3.72 4.33
CA LYS A 427 11.10 -5.17 4.47
C LYS A 427 10.38 -5.71 3.25
N ILE A 428 10.52 -6.99 2.97
CA ILE A 428 9.78 -7.66 1.89
C ILE A 428 9.26 -8.98 2.44
N THR A 429 7.95 -9.20 2.33
CA THR A 429 7.32 -10.50 2.48
C THR A 429 6.51 -10.75 1.21
N THR A 430 7.05 -11.63 0.36
CA THR A 430 6.43 -12.02 -0.91
C THR A 430 5.31 -13.03 -0.69
N ALA A 431 4.52 -13.29 -1.74
CA ALA A 431 3.53 -14.36 -1.70
C ALA A 431 4.17 -15.75 -1.42
N GLU A 432 5.39 -15.99 -1.91
CA GLU A 432 6.14 -17.22 -1.61
C GLU A 432 6.55 -17.28 -0.14
N ASP A 433 7.03 -16.17 0.44
CA ASP A 433 7.36 -16.11 1.86
C ASP A 433 6.16 -16.41 2.75
N PHE A 434 4.95 -16.06 2.31
CA PHE A 434 3.72 -16.40 3.03
C PHE A 434 3.39 -17.90 3.06
N GLU A 435 3.97 -18.66 2.14
CA GLU A 435 3.83 -20.11 2.05
C GLU A 435 5.03 -20.86 2.66
N THR A 436 6.20 -20.21 2.78
CA THR A 436 7.45 -20.88 3.15
C THR A 436 8.16 -20.35 4.41
N VAL A 437 7.96 -19.08 4.80
CA VAL A 437 8.66 -18.46 5.95
C VAL A 437 7.74 -17.93 7.05
N VAL A 438 6.67 -17.20 6.73
CA VAL A 438 5.70 -16.70 7.72
C VAL A 438 4.25 -16.88 7.26
N ALA A 439 3.39 -17.46 8.08
CA ALA A 439 1.96 -17.56 7.76
C ALA A 439 1.27 -16.18 7.88
N PRO A 440 0.28 -15.87 7.02
CA PRO A 440 -0.54 -14.67 7.18
C PRO A 440 -1.20 -14.62 8.57
N GLU A 441 -1.38 -13.42 9.11
CA GLU A 441 -2.21 -13.24 10.31
C GLU A 441 -3.60 -13.87 10.09
N PRO A 442 -4.22 -14.54 11.08
CA PRO A 442 -5.47 -15.29 10.87
C PRO A 442 -6.60 -14.48 10.22
N ARG A 443 -6.75 -13.21 10.59
CA ARG A 443 -7.74 -12.29 9.98
C ARG A 443 -7.43 -12.01 8.51
N ALA A 444 -6.16 -11.80 8.18
CA ALA A 444 -5.71 -11.63 6.80
C ALA A 444 -5.93 -12.91 5.98
N LYS A 445 -5.69 -14.10 6.58
CA LYS A 445 -5.95 -15.38 5.90
C LYS A 445 -7.43 -15.58 5.56
N VAL A 446 -8.33 -15.29 6.52
CA VAL A 446 -9.78 -15.33 6.25
C VAL A 446 -10.16 -14.40 5.10
N ARG A 447 -9.61 -13.18 5.08
CA ARG A 447 -9.86 -12.26 3.98
C ARG A 447 -9.31 -12.77 2.65
N GLN A 448 -8.11 -13.32 2.63
CA GLN A 448 -7.50 -13.90 1.43
C GLN A 448 -8.37 -15.02 0.85
N ASP A 449 -8.85 -15.94 1.69
CA ASP A 449 -9.75 -17.02 1.26
C ASP A 449 -11.05 -16.47 0.64
N LEU A 450 -11.60 -15.39 1.23
CA LEU A 450 -12.79 -14.71 0.68
C LEU A 450 -12.50 -14.01 -0.65
N VAL A 451 -11.32 -13.40 -0.83
CA VAL A 451 -10.90 -12.82 -2.13
C VAL A 451 -10.83 -13.92 -3.18
N GLU A 452 -10.16 -15.03 -2.88
CA GLU A 452 -9.98 -16.17 -3.80
C GLU A 452 -11.32 -16.80 -4.21
N GLU A 453 -12.29 -16.87 -3.29
CA GLU A 453 -13.60 -17.48 -3.56
C GLU A 453 -14.55 -16.52 -4.30
N TYR A 454 -14.63 -15.25 -3.88
CA TYR A 454 -15.72 -14.36 -4.29
C TYR A 454 -15.34 -13.26 -5.29
N TYR A 455 -14.05 -12.91 -5.44
CA TYR A 455 -13.63 -11.72 -6.19
C TYR A 455 -12.58 -12.02 -7.26
N ALA A 456 -11.43 -12.58 -6.88
CA ALA A 456 -10.31 -12.79 -7.79
C ALA A 456 -10.66 -13.58 -9.08
N PRO A 457 -11.53 -14.60 -9.06
CA PRO A 457 -11.96 -15.29 -10.29
C PRO A 457 -12.73 -14.41 -11.29
N TYR A 458 -13.23 -13.26 -10.83
CA TYR A 458 -14.07 -12.33 -11.60
C TYR A 458 -13.37 -10.98 -11.85
N ALA A 459 -12.04 -10.89 -11.66
CA ALA A 459 -11.26 -9.68 -11.89
C ALA A 459 -11.54 -9.09 -13.29
N ALA A 460 -12.10 -7.88 -13.34
CA ALA A 460 -12.59 -7.25 -14.57
C ALA A 460 -11.64 -6.19 -15.16
N ASN A 461 -10.57 -5.86 -14.43
CA ASN A 461 -9.50 -4.97 -14.85
C ASN A 461 -8.19 -5.34 -14.15
N GLU A 462 -7.09 -4.83 -14.66
CA GLU A 462 -5.82 -4.78 -13.96
C GLU A 462 -5.75 -3.50 -13.11
N ALA A 463 -5.09 -3.59 -11.96
CA ALA A 463 -4.69 -2.41 -11.19
C ALA A 463 -3.67 -1.60 -11.99
N TYR A 464 -3.76 -0.28 -11.92
CA TYR A 464 -2.68 0.58 -12.37
C TYR A 464 -1.46 0.33 -11.46
N PRO A 465 -0.30 -0.08 -12.01
CA PRO A 465 0.87 -0.46 -11.21
C PRO A 465 1.45 0.73 -10.44
N PRO A 466 2.32 0.49 -9.46
CA PRO A 466 2.95 1.55 -8.66
C PRO A 466 4.02 2.26 -9.50
N VAL A 467 3.62 3.04 -10.50
CA VAL A 467 4.55 3.77 -11.38
C VAL A 467 5.03 5.04 -10.70
N LEU A 468 6.35 5.23 -10.64
CA LEU A 468 6.94 6.49 -10.23
C LEU A 468 6.93 7.47 -11.42
N LEU A 469 6.11 8.51 -11.32
CA LEU A 469 6.05 9.58 -12.32
C LEU A 469 7.27 10.50 -12.20
N SER A 470 7.77 10.99 -13.33
CA SER A 470 8.81 12.03 -13.38
C SER A 470 8.29 13.38 -12.86
N THR A 471 9.19 14.32 -12.57
CA THR A 471 8.83 15.70 -12.19
C THR A 471 7.89 16.36 -13.20
N ASP A 472 8.20 16.24 -14.49
CA ASP A 472 7.40 16.83 -15.57
C ASP A 472 6.00 16.19 -15.67
N GLU A 473 5.90 14.88 -15.44
CA GLU A 473 4.63 14.15 -15.42
C GLU A 473 3.79 14.52 -14.19
N LEU A 474 4.42 14.66 -13.03
CA LEU A 474 3.77 15.11 -11.79
C LEU A 474 3.24 16.54 -11.92
N ASP A 475 4.06 17.46 -12.42
CA ASP A 475 3.68 18.88 -12.63
C ASP A 475 2.48 19.02 -13.57
N ARG A 476 2.35 18.10 -14.53
CA ARG A 476 1.22 18.08 -15.48
C ARG A 476 -0.04 17.43 -14.91
N THR A 477 0.10 16.45 -14.02
CA THR A 477 -1.04 15.61 -13.58
C THR A 477 -1.58 15.98 -12.21
N SER A 478 -0.75 16.36 -11.23
CA SER A 478 -1.15 16.41 -9.81
C SER A 478 -2.34 17.35 -9.53
N PHE A 479 -2.33 18.57 -10.09
CA PHE A 479 -3.46 19.50 -9.92
C PHE A 479 -4.67 19.07 -10.74
N VAL A 480 -4.45 18.64 -11.98
CA VAL A 480 -5.53 18.27 -12.90
C VAL A 480 -6.32 17.06 -12.37
N VAL A 481 -5.62 16.02 -11.91
CA VAL A 481 -6.23 14.83 -11.30
C VAL A 481 -7.03 15.19 -10.05
N THR A 482 -6.49 16.08 -9.19
CA THR A 482 -7.19 16.53 -7.98
C THR A 482 -8.53 17.22 -8.32
N ASP A 483 -8.52 18.13 -9.31
CA ASP A 483 -9.71 18.84 -9.73
C ASP A 483 -10.71 17.90 -10.43
N ILE A 484 -10.23 17.00 -11.29
CA ILE A 484 -11.06 15.99 -11.97
C ILE A 484 -11.75 15.10 -10.93
N ASN A 485 -11.01 14.50 -9.99
CA ASN A 485 -11.58 13.60 -8.98
C ASN A 485 -12.56 14.33 -8.06
N SER A 486 -12.30 15.61 -7.75
CA SER A 486 -13.25 16.45 -7.00
C SER A 486 -14.57 16.63 -7.75
N LEU A 487 -14.51 16.90 -9.07
CA LEU A 487 -15.69 16.99 -9.91
C LEU A 487 -16.43 15.65 -10.01
N VAL A 488 -15.71 14.54 -10.23
CA VAL A 488 -16.33 13.20 -10.30
C VAL A 488 -17.05 12.86 -9.00
N LYS A 489 -16.41 13.11 -7.85
CA LYS A 489 -17.00 12.86 -6.53
C LYS A 489 -18.27 13.68 -6.30
N GLU A 490 -18.24 14.97 -6.63
CA GLU A 490 -19.43 15.84 -6.55
C GLU A 490 -20.55 15.29 -7.44
N LYS A 491 -20.22 14.97 -8.70
CA LYS A 491 -21.20 14.52 -9.69
C LYS A 491 -21.77 13.14 -9.39
N PHE A 492 -20.96 12.19 -8.93
CA PHE A 492 -21.43 10.88 -8.48
C PHE A 492 -22.54 11.02 -7.44
N ALA A 493 -22.32 11.81 -6.39
CA ALA A 493 -23.31 12.04 -5.34
C ALA A 493 -24.54 12.78 -5.88
N SER A 494 -24.37 13.90 -6.61
CA SER A 494 -25.50 14.68 -7.10
C SER A 494 -26.36 13.90 -8.08
N TRP A 495 -25.75 13.10 -8.96
CA TRP A 495 -26.49 12.36 -9.98
C TRP A 495 -27.33 11.24 -9.39
N ILE A 496 -26.81 10.52 -8.40
CA ILE A 496 -27.58 9.46 -7.74
C ILE A 496 -28.77 10.07 -6.99
N VAL A 497 -28.54 11.16 -6.25
CA VAL A 497 -29.57 11.80 -5.43
C VAL A 497 -30.63 12.54 -6.26
N GLU A 498 -30.20 13.27 -7.30
CA GLU A 498 -31.08 14.16 -8.08
C GLU A 498 -31.61 13.52 -9.37
N GLY A 499 -31.02 12.42 -9.85
CA GLY A 499 -31.40 11.74 -11.09
C GLY A 499 -31.10 12.54 -12.35
N THR A 500 -30.02 13.34 -12.33
CA THR A 500 -29.71 14.33 -13.38
C THR A 500 -28.62 13.90 -14.37
N VAL A 501 -27.98 12.74 -14.19
CA VAL A 501 -26.84 12.30 -15.03
C VAL A 501 -27.16 12.35 -16.52
N GLY A 502 -28.31 11.83 -16.96
CA GLY A 502 -28.65 11.80 -18.38
C GLY A 502 -28.81 13.18 -19.03
N ALA A 503 -29.15 14.23 -18.25
CA ALA A 503 -29.26 15.60 -18.75
C ALA A 503 -27.93 16.36 -18.71
N GLU A 504 -27.03 15.98 -17.80
CA GLU A 504 -25.76 16.66 -17.56
C GLU A 504 -24.55 16.00 -18.22
N TRP A 505 -24.66 14.73 -18.62
CA TRP A 505 -23.55 13.88 -19.04
C TRP A 505 -22.66 14.51 -20.10
N ASP A 506 -23.23 14.92 -21.24
CA ASP A 506 -22.46 15.49 -22.35
C ASP A 506 -21.69 16.76 -21.93
N GLY A 507 -22.30 17.58 -21.06
CA GLY A 507 -21.66 18.77 -20.51
C GLY A 507 -20.55 18.44 -19.51
N TYR A 508 -20.75 17.38 -18.71
CA TYR A 508 -19.73 16.87 -17.80
C TYR A 508 -18.54 16.29 -18.55
N VAL A 509 -18.74 15.43 -19.55
CA VAL A 509 -17.65 14.86 -20.37
C VAL A 509 -16.87 15.99 -21.04
N SER A 510 -17.56 16.97 -21.64
CA SER A 510 -16.89 18.14 -22.22
C SER A 510 -16.12 18.96 -21.18
N THR A 511 -16.59 19.01 -19.93
CA THR A 511 -15.88 19.67 -18.83
C THR A 511 -14.60 18.91 -18.49
N LEU A 512 -14.65 17.57 -18.36
CA LEU A 512 -13.46 16.73 -18.14
C LEU A 512 -12.42 16.88 -19.25
N GLU A 513 -12.86 16.87 -20.52
CA GLU A 513 -12.00 17.13 -21.68
C GLU A 513 -11.32 18.50 -21.56
N SER A 514 -12.08 19.55 -21.19
CA SER A 514 -11.55 20.90 -21.01
C SER A 514 -10.58 21.04 -19.83
N MET A 515 -10.72 20.17 -18.82
CA MET A 515 -9.80 20.08 -17.68
C MET A 515 -8.51 19.34 -18.06
N GLY A 516 -8.51 18.56 -19.15
CA GLY A 516 -7.34 17.85 -19.65
C GLY A 516 -7.30 16.37 -19.30
N VAL A 517 -8.46 15.72 -19.10
CA VAL A 517 -8.52 14.27 -18.79
C VAL A 517 -7.76 13.42 -19.82
N ASP A 518 -7.85 13.75 -21.11
CA ASP A 518 -7.15 13.04 -22.19
C ASP A 518 -5.62 13.14 -22.05
N ASP A 519 -5.10 14.32 -21.71
CA ASP A 519 -3.67 14.55 -21.52
C ASP A 519 -3.16 13.80 -20.28
N VAL A 520 -3.97 13.75 -19.21
CA VAL A 520 -3.69 12.98 -18.00
C VAL A 520 -3.66 11.49 -18.30
N THR A 521 -4.69 10.95 -18.97
CA THR A 521 -4.75 9.54 -19.36
C THR A 521 -3.58 9.16 -20.27
N ALA A 522 -3.22 10.01 -21.24
CA ALA A 522 -2.06 9.80 -22.10
C ALA A 522 -0.73 9.80 -21.33
N THR A 523 -0.61 10.65 -20.30
CA THR A 523 0.57 10.69 -19.43
C THR A 523 0.70 9.40 -18.61
N TYR A 524 -0.39 8.93 -18.00
CA TYR A 524 -0.41 7.65 -17.31
C TYR A 524 -0.17 6.46 -18.25
N GLN A 525 -0.67 6.48 -19.49
CA GLN A 525 -0.35 5.44 -20.46
C GLN A 525 1.16 5.39 -20.78
N GLN A 526 1.81 6.54 -20.97
CA GLN A 526 3.25 6.57 -21.24
C GLN A 526 4.06 6.04 -20.05
N ALA A 527 3.65 6.40 -18.84
CA ALA A 527 4.28 5.93 -17.61
C ALA A 527 4.05 4.40 -17.41
N TYR A 528 2.85 3.90 -17.70
CA TYR A 528 2.55 2.48 -17.72
C TYR A 528 3.39 1.72 -18.75
N ASP A 529 3.50 2.22 -19.98
CA ASP A 529 4.28 1.60 -21.05
C ASP A 529 5.78 1.52 -20.69
N ARG A 530 6.29 2.53 -19.98
CA ARG A 530 7.64 2.53 -19.39
C ARG A 530 7.80 1.46 -18.32
N PHE A 531 6.85 1.38 -17.39
CA PHE A 531 6.87 0.40 -16.30
C PHE A 531 6.89 -1.04 -16.84
N GLN A 532 6.06 -1.35 -17.83
CA GLN A 532 5.99 -2.68 -18.46
C GLN A 532 7.29 -3.09 -19.17
N GLN A 533 8.17 -2.15 -19.47
CA GLN A 533 9.49 -2.42 -20.08
C GLN A 533 10.60 -2.63 -19.05
N GLY A 534 10.29 -2.60 -17.74
CA GLY A 534 11.22 -2.89 -16.66
C GLY A 534 11.89 -1.67 -16.01
N GLY A 535 11.36 -0.45 -16.26
CA GLY A 535 12.06 0.79 -15.90
C GLY A 535 13.25 1.00 -16.85
N ALA A 536 13.22 2.06 -17.66
CA ALA A 536 14.23 2.28 -18.69
C ALA A 536 15.52 2.87 -18.09
#